data_AF-A0A4D6YN09-F1
#
_entry.id   AF-A0A4D6YN09-F1
#
_cell.length_a   1.000
_cell.length_b   1.000
_cell.length_c   1.000
_cell.angle_alpha   90.00
_cell.angle_beta   90.00
_cell.angle_gamma   90.00
#
_symmetry.space_group_name_H-M   'P 1'
#
loop_
_entity.id
_entity.type
_entity.pdbx_description
1 polymer ?
#
loop_
_entity_poly.entity_id
_entity_poly.type
_entity_poly.pdbx_seq_one_letter_code
_entity_poly.pdbx_strand_id
1 'polypeptide(L)'
;MKNNHWKTISLEHKKIYQNKIIIKIKNINNRDQAKKLVNSLIMIDAQILPNLKQFEYYWKDIISCRVFNTYQKYIGIVYNIIRSKSNDILVIKNYYHEILIPFIKDTIIYQVDIINKIIHVNWN
;
A
#
# COMPACT_ATOMS: atom_id res chain seq x y z
N MET A 1 16.93 6.30 -1.70
CA MET A 1 17.46 7.19 -2.75
C MET A 1 17.81 8.55 -2.17
N LYS A 2 19.02 9.03 -2.45
CA LYS A 2 19.42 10.43 -2.22
C LYS A 2 20.40 10.82 -3.32
N ASN A 3 20.24 12.01 -3.91
CA ASN A 3 21.02 12.48 -5.07
C ASN A 3 21.02 11.48 -6.25
N ASN A 4 19.86 10.89 -6.57
CA ASN A 4 19.68 9.88 -7.63
C ASN A 4 20.49 8.57 -7.50
N HIS A 5 21.08 8.29 -6.34
CA HIS A 5 21.75 7.01 -6.09
C HIS A 5 21.02 6.15 -5.05
N TRP A 6 20.93 4.86 -5.34
CA TRP A 6 20.47 3.83 -4.41
C TRP A 6 21.67 3.20 -3.70
N LYS A 7 21.50 2.95 -2.40
CA LYS A 7 22.52 2.29 -1.59
C LYS A 7 21.84 1.22 -0.74
N THR A 8 22.32 -0.01 -0.86
CA THR A 8 21.91 -1.10 0.00
C THR A 8 22.41 -0.86 1.43
N ILE A 9 21.54 -1.05 2.40
CA ILE A 9 21.85 -0.91 3.82
C ILE A 9 21.47 -2.18 4.56
N SER A 10 22.26 -2.53 5.58
CA SER A 10 21.93 -3.61 6.50
C SER A 10 21.45 -3.03 7.81
N LEU A 11 20.34 -3.56 8.34
CA LEU A 11 19.82 -3.16 9.63
C LEU A 11 20.58 -3.92 10.73
N GLU A 12 20.95 -3.20 11.77
CA GLU A 12 21.62 -3.75 12.96
C GLU A 12 20.63 -3.94 14.11
N HIS A 13 19.73 -2.97 14.30
CA HIS A 13 18.69 -3.04 15.32
C HIS A 13 17.43 -2.28 14.90
N LYS A 14 16.26 -2.71 15.39
CA LYS A 14 14.98 -2.00 15.22
C LYS A 14 14.26 -1.87 16.55
N LYS A 15 13.62 -0.73 16.79
CA LYS A 15 12.77 -0.50 17.96
C LYS A 15 11.57 0.34 17.57
N ILE A 16 10.39 0.00 18.08
CA ILE A 16 9.21 0.85 18.02
C ILE A 16 9.17 1.68 19.30
N TYR A 17 9.05 3.00 19.18
CA TYR A 17 9.00 3.93 20.31
C TYR A 17 8.05 5.08 19.98
N GLN A 18 7.04 5.32 20.84
CA GLN A 18 6.07 6.41 20.67
C GLN A 18 5.49 6.49 19.25
N ASN A 19 5.00 5.35 18.73
CA ASN A 19 4.43 5.22 17.39
C ASN A 19 5.39 5.55 16.22
N LYS A 20 6.70 5.57 16.48
CA LYS A 20 7.76 5.73 15.47
C LYS A 20 8.61 4.47 15.39
N ILE A 21 9.08 4.16 14.19
CA ILE A 21 10.07 3.11 13.97
C ILE A 21 11.45 3.75 14.00
N ILE A 22 12.29 3.30 14.95
CA ILE A 22 13.68 3.71 15.08
C ILE A 22 14.56 2.54 14.61
N ILE A 23 15.50 2.83 13.72
CA ILE A 23 16.35 1.83 13.09
C ILE A 23 17.82 2.21 13.29
N LYS A 24 18.63 1.27 13.76
CA LYS A 24 20.09 1.35 13.71
C LYS A 24 20.55 0.70 12.42
N ILE A 25 21.23 1.46 11.58
CA ILE A 25 21.85 0.97 10.35
C ILE A 25 23.30 0.59 10.67
N LYS A 26 23.73 -0.58 10.19
CA LYS A 26 25.10 -1.06 10.34
C LYS A 26 26.07 -0.04 9.75
N ASN A 27 27.17 0.23 10.44
CA ASN A 27 28.21 1.18 10.03
C ASN A 27 27.80 2.67 9.99
N ILE A 28 26.59 3.03 10.47
CA ILE A 28 26.19 4.41 10.72
C ILE A 28 26.19 4.62 12.24
N ASN A 29 27.26 5.22 12.73
CA ASN A 29 27.59 5.22 14.17
C ASN A 29 27.56 6.61 14.81
N ASN A 30 27.36 7.67 14.02
CA ASN A 30 27.26 9.02 14.53
C ASN A 30 26.12 9.83 13.88
N ARG A 31 25.79 10.95 14.53
CA ARG A 31 24.69 11.83 14.13
C ARG A 31 24.90 12.41 12.74
N ASP A 32 26.12 12.79 12.36
CA ASP A 32 26.39 13.41 11.06
C ASP A 32 26.18 12.44 9.90
N GLN A 33 26.60 11.19 10.07
CA GLN A 33 26.33 10.11 9.11
C GLN A 33 24.82 9.84 8.97
N ALA A 34 24.09 9.79 10.09
CA ALA A 34 22.64 9.61 10.06
C ALA A 34 21.92 10.80 9.40
N LYS A 35 22.37 12.04 9.65
CA LYS A 35 21.81 13.26 9.05
C LYS A 35 21.90 13.24 7.53
N LYS A 36 22.95 12.63 6.97
CA LYS A 36 23.06 12.42 5.50
C LYS A 36 21.94 11.55 4.93
N LEU A 37 21.24 10.75 5.73
CA LEU A 37 20.15 9.88 5.26
C LEU A 37 18.76 10.50 5.43
N VAL A 38 18.64 11.65 6.11
CA VAL A 38 17.35 12.34 6.28
C VAL A 38 16.71 12.63 4.91
N ASN A 39 15.39 12.43 4.84
CA ASN A 39 14.53 12.54 3.66
C ASN A 39 14.86 11.56 2.52
N SER A 40 15.66 10.53 2.77
CA SER A 40 15.90 9.49 1.77
C SER A 40 14.68 8.57 1.63
N LEU A 41 14.36 8.19 0.39
CA LEU A 41 13.39 7.12 0.14
C LEU A 41 13.95 5.76 0.56
N ILE A 42 13.12 4.95 1.20
CA ILE A 42 13.40 3.56 1.54
C ILE A 42 12.63 2.69 0.55
N MET A 43 13.31 1.68 0.01
CA MET A 43 12.73 0.70 -0.90
C MET A 43 13.16 -0.69 -0.44
N ILE A 44 12.28 -1.66 -0.64
CA ILE A 44 12.55 -3.07 -0.48
C ILE A 44 12.21 -3.78 -1.79
N ASP A 45 12.86 -4.91 -2.04
CA ASP A 45 12.42 -5.76 -3.14
C ASP A 45 10.99 -6.25 -2.87
N ALA A 46 10.14 -6.25 -3.87
CA ALA A 46 8.80 -6.81 -3.75
C ALA A 46 8.85 -8.33 -3.49
N GLN A 47 9.90 -9.02 -3.95
CA GLN A 47 10.06 -10.46 -3.78
C GLN A 47 10.31 -10.90 -2.33
N ILE A 48 10.78 -10.00 -1.47
CA ILE A 48 11.03 -10.30 -0.05
C ILE A 48 9.80 -10.04 0.84
N LEU A 49 8.69 -9.59 0.24
CA LEU A 49 7.44 -9.43 0.97
C LEU A 49 6.92 -10.82 1.39
N PRO A 50 6.33 -10.94 2.60
CA PRO A 50 5.79 -12.22 3.04
C PRO A 50 4.68 -12.69 2.10
N ASN A 51 4.55 -14.01 1.96
CA ASN A 51 3.42 -14.57 1.23
C ASN A 51 2.11 -14.18 1.94
N LEU A 52 1.18 -13.66 1.15
CA LEU A 52 -0.15 -13.30 1.61
C LEU A 52 -0.98 -14.56 1.83
N LYS A 53 -1.87 -14.53 2.83
CA LYS A 53 -2.90 -15.56 2.92
C LYS A 53 -3.90 -15.40 1.79
N GLN A 54 -4.73 -16.42 1.58
CA GLN A 54 -5.83 -16.34 0.64
C GLN A 54 -6.71 -15.12 0.98
N PHE A 55 -7.02 -14.30 -0.03
CA PHE A 55 -7.80 -13.06 0.08
C PHE A 55 -7.16 -11.91 0.85
N GLU A 56 -5.86 -11.98 1.15
CA GLU A 56 -5.09 -10.81 1.56
C GLU A 56 -4.42 -10.18 0.34
N TYR A 57 -4.34 -8.85 0.32
CA TYR A 57 -3.76 -8.08 -0.78
C TYR A 57 -2.92 -6.93 -0.23
N TYR A 58 -1.78 -6.64 -0.86
CA TYR A 58 -1.10 -5.39 -0.56
C TYR A 58 -1.86 -4.22 -1.17
N TRP A 59 -1.94 -3.12 -0.44
CA TRP A 59 -2.54 -1.88 -0.94
C TRP A 59 -1.93 -1.41 -2.27
N LYS A 60 -0.59 -1.55 -2.44
CA LYS A 60 0.09 -1.22 -3.69
C LYS A 60 -0.44 -2.00 -4.90
N ASP A 61 -0.96 -3.21 -4.66
CA ASP A 61 -1.46 -4.09 -5.71
C ASP A 61 -2.92 -3.76 -6.05
N ILE A 62 -3.68 -3.28 -5.07
CA ILE A 62 -5.07 -2.82 -5.21
C ILE A 62 -5.15 -1.42 -5.85
N ILE A 63 -4.21 -0.54 -5.53
CA ILE A 63 -4.12 0.77 -6.19
C ILE A 63 -3.96 0.54 -7.70
N SER A 64 -4.66 1.39 -8.46
CA SER A 64 -4.79 1.31 -9.92
C SER A 64 -5.68 0.16 -10.45
N CYS A 65 -6.33 -0.62 -9.59
CA CYS A 65 -7.36 -1.55 -10.04
C CYS A 65 -8.61 -0.78 -10.53
N ARG A 66 -9.16 -1.24 -11.65
CA ARG A 66 -10.46 -0.80 -12.17
C ARG A 66 -11.56 -1.50 -11.41
N VAL A 67 -12.58 -0.76 -11.04
CA VAL A 67 -13.71 -1.28 -10.24
C VAL A 67 -14.95 -1.36 -11.12
N PHE A 68 -15.60 -2.52 -11.08
CA PHE A 68 -16.85 -2.79 -11.79
C PHE A 68 -17.91 -3.29 -10.80
N ASN A 69 -19.17 -2.97 -11.04
CA ASN A 69 -20.25 -3.57 -10.25
C ASN A 69 -20.66 -4.95 -10.77
N THR A 70 -21.67 -5.55 -10.15
CA THR A 70 -22.27 -6.84 -10.53
C THR A 70 -22.88 -6.85 -11.94
N TYR A 71 -23.21 -5.69 -12.50
CA TYR A 71 -23.71 -5.52 -13.87
C TYR A 71 -22.61 -5.23 -14.89
N GLN A 72 -21.33 -5.43 -14.53
CA GLN A 72 -20.16 -5.09 -15.36
C GLN A 72 -20.05 -3.59 -15.71
N LYS A 73 -20.76 -2.71 -14.99
CA LYS A 73 -20.65 -1.27 -15.18
C LYS A 73 -19.37 -0.77 -14.51
N TYR A 74 -18.58 -0.02 -15.26
CA TYR A 74 -17.39 0.64 -14.73
C TYR A 74 -17.74 1.72 -13.72
N ILE A 75 -17.14 1.63 -12.52
CA ILE A 75 -17.32 2.59 -11.43
C ILE A 75 -16.19 3.63 -11.45
N GLY A 76 -14.95 3.18 -11.64
CA GLY A 76 -13.76 4.04 -11.58
C GLY A 76 -12.47 3.25 -11.31
N ILE A 77 -11.42 3.95 -10.92
CA ILE A 77 -10.12 3.36 -10.55
C ILE A 77 -9.87 3.60 -9.06
N VAL A 78 -9.39 2.59 -8.34
CA VAL A 78 -8.88 2.78 -6.98
C VAL A 78 -7.64 3.65 -7.03
N TYR A 79 -7.70 4.86 -6.47
CA TYR A 79 -6.56 5.78 -6.46
C TYR A 79 -5.91 5.87 -5.08
N ASN A 80 -6.65 5.54 -4.01
CA ASN A 80 -6.14 5.55 -2.65
C ASN A 80 -6.90 4.53 -1.77
N ILE A 81 -6.32 4.20 -0.60
CA ILE A 81 -6.95 3.37 0.42
C ILE A 81 -6.80 4.06 1.77
N ILE A 82 -7.91 4.21 2.49
CA ILE A 82 -7.94 4.81 3.82
C ILE A 82 -8.16 3.69 4.85
N ARG A 83 -7.27 3.59 5.83
CA ARG A 83 -7.49 2.74 7.00
C ARG A 83 -8.46 3.44 7.95
N SER A 84 -9.66 2.90 8.12
CA SER A 84 -10.56 3.28 9.21
C SER A 84 -10.37 2.40 10.44
N LYS A 85 -11.12 2.65 11.52
CA LYS A 85 -11.11 1.80 12.73
C LYS A 85 -11.54 0.35 12.45
N SER A 86 -12.44 0.14 11.51
CA SER A 86 -13.09 -1.16 11.31
C SER A 86 -12.71 -1.82 9.99
N ASN A 87 -12.60 -1.05 8.90
CA ASN A 87 -12.32 -1.58 7.57
C ASN A 87 -11.37 -0.67 6.78
N ASP A 88 -10.67 -1.24 5.80
CA ASP A 88 -10.05 -0.44 4.75
C ASP A 88 -11.13 0.12 3.83
N ILE A 89 -11.00 1.37 3.40
CA ILE A 89 -11.94 2.04 2.50
C ILE A 89 -11.21 2.29 1.19
N LEU A 90 -11.73 1.72 0.11
CA LEU A 90 -11.29 2.02 -1.24
C LEU A 90 -11.78 3.40 -1.63
N VAL A 91 -10.85 4.24 -2.07
CA VAL A 91 -11.16 5.54 -2.64
C VAL A 91 -11.08 5.43 -4.15
N ILE A 92 -12.25 5.43 -4.77
CA ILE A 92 -12.41 5.21 -6.21
C ILE A 92 -12.69 6.55 -6.87
N LYS A 93 -11.93 6.86 -7.92
CA LYS A 93 -12.11 8.08 -8.69
C LYS A 93 -12.57 7.76 -10.10
N ASN A 94 -13.57 8.51 -10.55
CA ASN A 94 -13.97 8.58 -11.96
C ASN A 94 -13.93 10.03 -12.43
N TYR A 95 -14.46 10.31 -13.62
CA TYR A 95 -14.46 11.64 -14.20
C TYR A 95 -15.32 12.66 -13.45
N TYR A 96 -16.31 12.20 -12.67
CA TYR A 96 -17.34 13.05 -12.09
C TYR A 96 -17.16 13.26 -10.60
N HIS A 97 -16.79 12.22 -9.86
CA HIS A 97 -16.73 12.27 -8.40
C HIS A 97 -15.81 11.19 -7.82
N GLU A 98 -15.62 11.29 -6.51
CA GLU A 98 -14.97 10.29 -5.68
C GLU A 98 -16.03 9.43 -4.98
N ILE A 99 -15.78 8.12 -4.90
CA ILE A 99 -16.65 7.13 -4.28
C ILE A 99 -15.84 6.39 -3.22
N LEU A 100 -16.41 6.25 -2.03
CA LEU A 100 -15.83 5.50 -0.91
C LEU A 100 -16.53 4.15 -0.78
N ILE A 101 -15.79 3.07 -1.01
CA ILE A 101 -16.32 1.71 -0.91
C ILE A 101 -15.56 0.95 0.18
N PRO A 102 -16.22 0.50 1.26
CA PRO A 102 -15.57 -0.33 2.28
C PRO A 102 -15.10 -1.66 1.68
N PHE A 103 -13.87 -2.05 1.99
CA PHE A 103 -13.28 -3.33 1.59
C PHE A 103 -13.78 -4.44 2.52
N ILE A 104 -15.03 -4.86 2.33
CA ILE A 104 -15.68 -5.94 3.09
C ILE A 104 -15.85 -7.13 2.16
N LYS A 105 -15.07 -8.19 2.41
CA LYS A 105 -15.10 -9.43 1.64
C LYS A 105 -16.49 -10.07 1.68
N ASP A 106 -16.90 -10.68 0.59
CA ASP A 106 -18.12 -11.49 0.41
C ASP A 106 -19.45 -10.72 0.56
N THR A 107 -19.41 -9.48 1.06
CA THR A 107 -20.58 -8.58 1.16
C THR A 107 -20.53 -7.47 0.11
N ILE A 108 -19.38 -6.79 0.02
CA ILE A 108 -19.17 -5.66 -0.89
C ILE A 108 -18.17 -6.04 -1.97
N ILE A 109 -17.06 -6.69 -1.60
CA ILE A 109 -16.02 -7.13 -2.55
C ILE A 109 -16.25 -8.61 -2.88
N TYR A 110 -16.63 -8.91 -4.11
CA TYR A 110 -16.87 -10.28 -4.57
C TYR A 110 -15.64 -10.93 -5.19
N GLN A 111 -14.88 -10.17 -5.98
CA GLN A 111 -13.72 -10.69 -6.68
C GLN A 111 -12.66 -9.62 -6.78
N VAL A 112 -11.41 -10.04 -6.58
CA VAL A 112 -10.21 -9.23 -6.78
C VAL A 112 -9.29 -10.02 -7.70
N ASP A 113 -9.03 -9.47 -8.87
CA ASP A 113 -8.06 -9.98 -9.83
C ASP A 113 -6.92 -8.98 -9.95
N ILE A 114 -5.85 -9.25 -9.22
CA ILE A 114 -4.65 -8.39 -9.20
C ILE A 114 -3.90 -8.45 -10.54
N ILE A 115 -3.94 -9.59 -11.23
CA ILE A 115 -3.23 -9.80 -12.50
C ILE A 115 -3.84 -8.90 -13.57
N ASN A 116 -5.18 -8.92 -13.68
CA ASN A 116 -5.91 -8.12 -14.65
C ASN A 116 -6.25 -6.70 -14.15
N LYS A 117 -5.90 -6.39 -12.90
CA LYS A 117 -6.19 -5.12 -12.21
C LYS A 117 -7.68 -4.79 -12.21
N ILE A 118 -8.50 -5.76 -11.79
CA ILE A 118 -9.97 -5.66 -11.76
C ILE A 118 -10.49 -6.03 -10.37
N ILE A 119 -11.47 -5.27 -9.88
CA ILE A 119 -12.21 -5.56 -8.65
C ILE A 119 -13.70 -5.51 -8.98
N HIS A 120 -14.44 -6.56 -8.61
CA HIS A 120 -15.90 -6.60 -8.71
C HIS A 120 -16.54 -6.35 -7.35
N VAL A 121 -17.49 -5.41 -7.33
CA VAL A 121 -18.18 -4.99 -6.11
C VAL A 121 -19.70 -5.07 -6.21
N ASN A 122 -20.35 -5.30 -5.07
CA ASN A 122 -21.78 -5.08 -4.90
C ASN A 122 -22.05 -3.62 -4.54
N TRP A 123 -22.13 -2.75 -5.56
CA TRP A 123 -22.33 -1.32 -5.34
C TRP A 123 -23.12 -0.72 -6.51
N ASN A 124 -24.19 0.02 -6.19
CA ASN A 124 -25.07 0.68 -7.16
C ASN A 124 -24.93 2.19 -7.08
#